data_AF-A0A841UXK5-F1
#
_entry.id   AF-A0A841UXK5-F1
#
_cell.length_a   1.000
_cell.length_b   1.000
_cell.length_c   1.000
_cell.angle_alpha   90.00
_cell.angle_beta   90.00
_cell.angle_gamma   90.00
#
_symmetry.space_group_name_H-M   'P 1'
#
loop_
_entity.id
_entity.type
_entity.pdbx_description
1 polymer ?
#
loop_
_entity_poly.entity_id
_entity_poly.type
_entity_poly.pdbx_seq_one_letter_code
_entity_poly.pdbx_strand_id
1 'polypeptide(L)' 'MQIQIALPDNIVSSLEAKWGSLECRLMEMVIVEAYWQRSISVGKVRELLGMKTRLEVDAFLTHIPHPKVSH' A
#
# COMPACT_ATOMS: atom_id res chain seq x y z
N MET A 1 -16.04 6.20 3.08
CA MET A 1 -16.07 6.31 1.60
C MET A 1 -15.64 4.97 1.04
N GLN A 2 -16.27 4.49 -0.04
CA GLN A 2 -15.92 3.23 -0.71
C GLN A 2 -15.50 3.54 -2.15
N ILE A 3 -14.37 3.00 -2.59
CA ILE A 3 -13.87 3.10 -3.97
C ILE A 3 -14.03 1.74 -4.62
N GLN A 4 -14.58 1.69 -5.83
CA GLN A 4 -14.70 0.46 -6.62
C GLN A 4 -13.79 0.58 -7.84
N ILE A 5 -13.01 -0.48 -8.11
CA ILE A 5 -12.10 -0.57 -9.25
C ILE A 5 -12.51 -1.78 -10.07
N ALA A 6 -12.83 -1.57 -11.34
CA ALA A 6 -13.11 -2.65 -12.28
C ALA A 6 -11.81 -2.99 -13.02
N LEU A 7 -11.40 -4.26 -12.97
CA LEU A 7 -10.25 -4.80 -13.68
C LEU A 7 -10.69 -6.00 -14.54
N PRO A 8 -10.05 -6.24 -15.69
CA PRO A 8 -10.28 -7.45 -16.47
C PRO A 8 -9.96 -8.72 -15.66
N ASP A 9 -10.77 -9.76 -15.78
CA ASP A 9 -10.65 -11.00 -14.99
C ASP A 9 -9.27 -11.66 -15.10
N ASN A 10 -8.69 -11.66 -16.31
CA ASN A 10 -7.36 -12.22 -16.55
C ASN A 10 -6.26 -11.49 -15.75
N ILE A 11 -6.44 -10.19 -15.51
CA ILE A 11 -5.53 -9.39 -14.68
C ILE A 11 -5.78 -9.69 -13.20
N VAL A 12 -7.05 -9.75 -12.77
CA VAL A 12 -7.43 -10.09 -11.39
C VAL A 12 -6.80 -11.41 -10.98
N SER A 13 -7.02 -12.49 -11.74
CA SER A 13 -6.46 -13.80 -11.42
C SER A 13 -4.94 -13.81 -11.41
N SER A 14 -4.31 -13.07 -12.33
CA SER A 14 -2.84 -12.98 -12.41
C SER A 14 -2.25 -12.22 -11.20
N LEU A 15 -2.94 -11.18 -10.73
CA LEU A 15 -2.51 -10.40 -9.58
C LEU A 15 -2.78 -11.13 -8.27
N GLU A 16 -3.95 -11.75 -8.11
CA GLU A 16 -4.29 -12.56 -6.93
C GLU A 16 -3.31 -13.72 -6.75
N ALA A 17 -2.93 -14.41 -7.83
CA ALA A 17 -1.95 -15.49 -7.77
C ALA A 17 -0.57 -15.03 -7.27
N LYS A 18 -0.18 -13.77 -7.53
CA LYS A 18 1.12 -13.22 -7.14
C LYS A 18 1.11 -12.48 -5.81
N TRP A 19 0.03 -11.76 -5.52
CA TRP A 19 -0.06 -10.82 -4.39
C TRP A 19 -0.98 -11.32 -3.27
N GLY A 20 -1.79 -12.36 -3.52
CA GLY A 20 -2.82 -12.81 -2.59
C GLY A 20 -4.00 -11.83 -2.60
N SER A 21 -4.36 -11.32 -1.42
CA SER A 21 -5.50 -10.39 -1.28
C SER A 21 -5.24 -9.07 -1.99
N LEU A 22 -5.95 -8.83 -3.10
CA LEU A 22 -5.86 -7.58 -3.86
C LEU A 22 -6.30 -6.38 -3.02
N GLU A 23 -7.33 -6.54 -2.20
CA GLU A 23 -7.83 -5.45 -1.36
C GLU A 23 -6.75 -4.95 -0.41
N CYS A 24 -6.13 -5.87 0.33
CA CYS A 24 -5.03 -5.52 1.25
C CYS A 24 -3.87 -4.87 0.48
N ARG A 25 -3.51 -5.44 -0.68
CA ARG A 25 -2.37 -4.96 -1.46
C ARG A 25 -2.60 -3.58 -2.06
N LEU A 26 -3.80 -3.32 -2.57
CA LEU A 26 -4.18 -2.00 -3.09
C LEU A 26 -4.23 -0.97 -1.97
N MET A 27 -4.76 -1.34 -0.80
CA MET A 27 -4.78 -0.47 0.37
C MET A 27 -3.36 -0.10 0.82
N GLU A 28 -2.46 -1.09 0.91
CA GLU A 28 -1.04 -0.87 1.20
C GLU A 28 -0.41 0.12 0.19
N MET A 29 -0.60 -0.10 -1.11
CA MET A 29 -0.04 0.76 -2.15
C MET A 29 -0.52 2.21 -2.03
N VAL A 30 -1.83 2.43 -1.81
CA VAL A 30 -2.40 3.78 -1.65
C VAL A 30 -1.84 4.47 -0.41
N ILE A 31 -1.72 3.76 0.72
CA ILE A 31 -1.18 4.30 1.96
C ILE A 31 0.29 4.69 1.78
N VAL A 32 1.08 3.82 1.15
CA VAL A 32 2.50 4.06 0.93
C VAL A 32 2.73 5.25 0.00
N GLU A 33 1.95 5.35 -1.08
CA GLU A 33 2.01 6.50 -1.99
C GLU A 33 1.66 7.81 -1.27
N ALA A 34 0.59 7.82 -0.47
CA ALA A 34 0.21 8.98 0.33
C ALA A 34 1.30 9.36 1.34
N TYR A 35 2.03 8.38 1.90
CA TYR A 35 3.15 8.63 2.79
C TYR A 35 4.33 9.29 2.05
N TRP A 36 4.72 8.78 0.89
CA TRP A 36 5.83 9.36 0.12
C TRP A 36 5.53 10.77 -0.39
N GLN A 37 4.28 11.03 -0.78
CA GLN A 37 3.81 12.37 -1.11
C GLN A 37 3.67 13.28 0.13
N ARG A 38 4.02 12.80 1.32
CA ARG A 38 3.88 13.48 2.62
C ARG A 38 2.44 13.92 2.93
N SER A 39 1.46 13.30 2.30
CA SER A 39 0.04 13.53 2.56
C SER A 39 -0.40 12.94 3.90
N ILE A 40 0.30 11.88 4.37
CA ILE A 40 0.07 11.27 5.68
C ILE A 40 1.40 11.06 6.44
N SER A 41 1.32 11.02 7.77
CA SER A 41 2.48 10.76 8.63
C SER A 41 2.74 9.27 8.83
N VAL A 42 3.95 8.90 9.27
CA VAL A 42 4.28 7.52 9.69
C VAL A 42 3.31 6.99 10.74
N GLY A 43 2.89 7.85 11.69
CA GLY A 43 1.90 7.49 12.70
C GLY A 43 0.57 7.09 12.07
N LYS A 44 0.16 7.79 11.00
CA LYS A 44 -1.06 7.47 10.27
C LYS A 44 -0.94 6.19 9.44
N VAL A 45 0.21 5.94 8.81
CA VAL A 45 0.50 4.67 8.13
C VAL A 45 0.35 3.51 9.11
N ARG A 46 0.95 3.63 10.30
CA ARG A 46 0.87 2.61 11.35
C ARG A 46 -0.57 2.30 11.76
N GLU A 47 -1.38 3.34 11.97
CA GLU A 47 -2.81 3.19 12.29
C GLU A 47 -3.59 2.49 11.17
N LEU A 48 -3.40 2.92 9.92
CA LEU A 48 -4.16 2.43 8.77
C LEU A 48 -3.79 0.98 8.40
N LEU A 49 -2.54 0.57 8.62
CA LEU A 49 -2.08 -0.80 8.40
C LEU A 49 -2.24 -1.69 9.64
N GLY A 50 -2.81 -1.18 10.74
CA GLY A 50 -3.01 -1.95 11.97
C GLY A 50 -1.71 -2.39 12.66
N MET A 51 -0.61 -1.69 12.40
CA MET A 51 0.71 -2.02 12.97
C MET A 51 0.77 -1.57 14.44
N LYS A 52 1.37 -2.41 15.28
CA LYS A 52 1.40 -2.19 16.73
C LYS A 52 2.51 -1.24 17.12
N THR A 53 3.65 -1.31 16.45
CA THR A 53 4.84 -0.56 16.84
C THR A 53 5.36 0.36 15.75
N ARG A 54 6.16 1.36 16.16
CA ARG A 54 6.89 2.21 15.22
C ARG A 54 7.95 1.41 14.44
N LEU A 55 8.51 0.37 15.04
CA LEU A 55 9.52 -0.48 14.40
C LEU A 55 8.92 -1.28 13.23
N GLU A 56 7.71 -1.82 13.40
CA GLU A 56 7.01 -2.56 12.34
C GLU A 56 6.74 -1.69 11.11
N VAL A 57 6.27 -0.46 11.33
CA VAL A 57 6.03 0.47 10.20
C VAL A 57 7.33 0.93 9.55
N ASP A 58 8.40 1.13 10.33
CA ASP A 58 9.71 1.50 9.80
C ASP A 58 10.32 0.39 8.94
N ALA A 59 10.26 -0.86 9.43
CA ALA A 59 10.69 -2.04 8.67
C ALA A 59 9.87 -2.19 7.38
N PHE A 60 8.55 -2.05 7.46
CA PHE A 60 7.68 -2.10 6.30
C PHE A 60 8.05 -1.04 5.25
N LEU A 61 8.20 0.23 5.66
CA LEU A 61 8.54 1.32 4.76
C LEU A 61 9.94 1.19 4.16
N THR A 62 10.90 0.60 4.89
CA THR A 62 12.27 0.38 4.41
C THR A 62 12.33 -0.66 3.29
N HIS A 63 11.42 -1.65 3.30
CA HIS A 63 11.37 -2.68 2.27
C HIS A 63 10.65 -2.26 0.99
N ILE A 64 9.96 -1.11 1.00
CA ILE A 64 9.26 -0.63 -0.18
C ILE A 64 10.14 0.41 -0.89
N PRO A 65 10.60 0.12 -2.12
CA PRO A 65 11.43 1.06 -2.86
C PRO A 65 10.63 2.32 -3.17
N HIS A 66 11.20 3.49 -2.85
CA HIS A 66 10.63 4.78 -3.25
C HIS A 66 10.48 4.82 -4.78
N PRO A 67 9.27 5.06 -5.32
CA PRO A 67 9.05 5.18 -6.74
C PRO A 67 9.90 6.34 -7.19
N LYS A 68 10.79 6.08 -8.15
CA LYS A 68 11.49 7.13 -8.84
C LYS A 68 10.43 7.93 -9.59
N VAL A 69 9.91 8.98 -8.95
CA VAL A 69 9.19 10.05 -9.63
C VAL A 69 10.13 10.52 -10.74
N SER A 70 9.78 10.14 -11.97
CA SER A 70 10.44 10.67 -13.16
C SER A 70 9.98 12.12 -13.23
N HIS A 71 10.88 13.04 -12.85
CA HIS A 71 10.73 14.47 -13.07
C HIS A 71 10.75 14.79 -14.57
#